data_AF-A0A3D4UXE0-F1
#
_entry.id   AF-A0A3D4UXE0-F1
#
_cell.length_a   1.000
_cell.length_b   1.000
_cell.length_c   1.000
_cell.angle_alpha   90.00
_cell.angle_beta   90.00
_cell.angle_gamma   90.00
#
_symmetry.space_group_name_H-M   'P 1'
#
loop_
_entity.id
_entity.type
_entity.pdbx_description
1 polymer ?
#
loop_
_entity_poly.entity_id
_entity_poly.type
_entity_poly.pdbx_seq_one_letter_code
_entity_poly.pdbx_strand_id
1 'polypeptide(L)' 'GKILDERPADDRLIGTVSVHYDALIKGAKILRVHDVKEASDSLRIFQAIQSQR' A
#
# COMPACT_ATOMS: atom_id res chain seq x y z
N GLY A 1 -1.73 -6.42 -11.59
CA GLY A 1 -1.77 -7.26 -12.80
C GLY A 1 -2.08 -6.36 -13.97
N LYS A 2 -3.34 -6.34 -14.43
CA LYS A 2 -3.79 -5.59 -15.60
C LYS A 2 -3.29 -4.14 -15.74
N ILE A 3 -3.32 -3.34 -14.66
CA ILE A 3 -2.86 -1.94 -14.70
C ILE A 3 -1.32 -1.82 -14.84
N LEU A 4 -0.60 -2.85 -14.42
CA LEU A 4 0.87 -2.92 -14.48
C LEU A 4 1.30 -3.94 -15.54
N ASP A 5 0.78 -3.83 -16.77
CA ASP A 5 1.19 -4.65 -17.92
C ASP A 5 1.18 -6.17 -17.67
N GLU A 6 0.11 -6.66 -17.05
CA GLU A 6 -0.05 -8.08 -16.72
C GLU A 6 1.07 -8.68 -15.85
N ARG A 7 1.78 -7.86 -15.06
CA ARG A 7 2.85 -8.33 -14.15
C ARG A 7 2.42 -9.55 -13.31
N PRO A 8 3.30 -10.54 -13.11
CA PRO A 8 3.02 -11.71 -12.26
C PRO A 8 2.80 -11.32 -10.80
N ALA A 9 2.26 -12.23 -9.98
CA ALA A 9 1.88 -11.92 -8.60
C ALA A 9 3.04 -11.31 -7.78
N ASP A 10 4.23 -11.88 -7.92
CA ASP A 10 5.42 -11.52 -7.16
C ASP A 10 5.98 -10.14 -7.54
N ASP A 11 5.58 -9.58 -8.68
CA ASP A 11 6.02 -8.25 -9.17
C ASP A 11 4.87 -7.21 -9.11
N ARG A 12 3.94 -7.38 -8.16
CA ARG A 12 2.82 -6.45 -7.94
C ARG A 12 2.98 -5.56 -6.72
N LEU A 13 4.09 -5.67 -6.00
CA LEU A 13 4.31 -4.96 -4.74
C LEU A 13 3.98 -3.46 -4.83
N ILE A 14 4.48 -2.78 -5.87
CA ILE A 14 4.23 -1.34 -6.05
C ILE A 14 2.75 -1.02 -6.24
N GLY A 15 2.01 -1.88 -6.95
CA GLY A 15 0.58 -1.74 -7.13
C GLY A 15 -0.18 -1.96 -5.83
N THR A 16 0.20 -3.00 -5.07
CA THR A 16 -0.38 -3.31 -3.76
C THR A 16 -0.20 -2.15 -2.79
N VAL A 17 1.02 -1.62 -2.64
CA VAL A 17 1.31 -0.49 -1.76
C VAL A 17 0.56 0.78 -2.17
N SER A 18 0.47 1.06 -3.48
CA SER A 18 -0.25 2.24 -3.98
C SER A 18 -1.75 2.18 -3.65
N VAL A 19 -2.40 1.03 -3.84
CA VAL A 19 -3.82 0.85 -3.51
C VAL A 19 -4.05 0.91 -2.00
N HIS A 20 -3.15 0.34 -1.19
CA HIS A 20 -3.23 0.47 0.26
C HIS A 20 -3.14 1.92 0.71
N TYR A 21 -2.22 2.71 0.16
CA TYR A 21 -2.05 4.11 0.49
C TYR A 21 -3.32 4.93 0.17
N ASP A 22 -3.92 4.72 -1.00
CA ASP A 22 -5.21 5.32 -1.36
C ASP A 22 -6.34 4.90 -0.41
N ALA A 23 -6.42 3.62 -0.04
CA ALA A 23 -7.39 3.13 0.93
C ALA A 23 -7.22 3.78 2.31
N LEU A 24 -5.98 3.96 2.77
CA LEU A 24 -5.66 4.65 4.02
C LEU A 24 -6.10 6.13 3.97
N ILE A 25 -5.84 6.84 2.87
CA ILE A 25 -6.35 8.21 2.67
C ILE A 25 -7.87 8.25 2.78
N LYS A 26 -8.56 7.25 2.23
CA LYS A 26 -10.02 7.12 2.29
C LYS A 26 -10.55 6.64 3.65
N GLY A 27 -9.68 6.47 4.65
CA GLY A 27 -10.07 6.15 6.03
C GLY A 27 -10.12 4.66 6.37
N ALA A 28 -9.54 3.79 5.53
CA ALA A 28 -9.39 2.38 5.88
C ALA A 28 -8.55 2.22 7.16
N LYS A 29 -9.01 1.36 8.08
CA LYS A 29 -8.34 1.11 9.37
C LYS A 29 -7.60 -0.23 9.43
N ILE A 30 -7.86 -1.12 8.47
CA ILE A 30 -7.28 -2.47 8.40
C ILE A 30 -6.88 -2.74 6.95
N LEU A 31 -5.65 -3.21 6.76
CA LEU A 31 -5.13 -3.68 5.48
C LEU A 31 -4.82 -5.18 5.59
N ARG A 32 -5.25 -5.98 4.60
CA ARG A 32 -4.90 -7.40 4.50
C ARG A 32 -3.81 -7.56 3.45
N VAL A 33 -2.64 -8.03 3.86
CA VAL A 33 -1.42 -8.00 3.03
C VAL A 33 -0.72 -9.36 3.02
N HIS A 34 0.05 -9.63 1.96
CA HIS A 34 0.97 -10.77 1.89
C HIS A 34 2.39 -10.31 2.28
N ASP A 35 2.81 -9.17 1.74
CA ASP A 35 4.11 -8.54 1.99
C ASP A 35 4.04 -7.62 3.22
N VAL A 36 4.16 -8.22 4.41
CA VAL A 36 3.95 -7.54 5.70
C VAL A 36 4.95 -6.42 5.94
N LYS A 37 6.22 -6.62 5.56
CA LYS A 37 7.30 -5.67 5.84
C LYS A 37 7.09 -4.35 5.08
N GLU A 38 6.83 -4.45 3.79
CA GLU A 38 6.63 -3.34 2.87
C GLU A 38 5.32 -2.59 3.19
N ALA A 39 4.27 -3.32 3.55
CA ALA A 39 3.04 -2.71 4.05
C ALA A 39 3.29 -1.91 5.33
N SER A 40 4.06 -2.45 6.28
CA SER A 40 4.42 -1.77 7.53
C SER A 40 5.22 -0.48 7.28
N ASP A 41 6.20 -0.53 6.36
CA ASP A 41 6.98 0.66 6.00
C ASP A 41 6.11 1.73 5.34
N SER A 42 5.19 1.34 4.44
CA SER A 42 4.24 2.29 3.83
C SER A 42 3.30 2.94 4.86
N LEU A 43 2.87 2.17 5.88
CA LEU A 43 2.04 2.67 6.98
C LEU A 43 2.79 3.70 7.83
N ARG A 44 4.07 3.45 8.14
CA ARG A 44 4.92 4.41 8.88
C ARG A 44 5.06 5.72 8.14
N ILE A 45 5.30 5.65 6.82
CA ILE A 45 5.38 6.83 5.96
C ILE A 45 4.04 7.57 5.94
N PHE A 46 2.94 6.84 5.74
CA PHE A 46 1.59 7.43 5.75
C PHE A 46 1.31 8.17 7.07
N GLN A 47 1.59 7.55 8.22
CA GLN A 47 1.39 8.15 9.54
C GLN A 47 2.25 9.41 9.73
N ALA A 48 3.51 9.38 9.32
CA ALA A 48 4.40 10.55 9.39
C ALA A 48 3.91 11.71 8.53
N ILE A 49 3.29 11.43 7.37
CA ILE A 49 2.68 12.44 6.51
C ILE A 49 1.38 12.97 7.15
N GLN A 50 0.53 12.09 7.68
CA GLN A 50 -0.72 12.53 8.33
C GLN A 50 -0.46 13.36 9.58
N SER A 51 0.60 13.09 10.36
CA SER A 51 0.94 13.89 11.54
C SER A 51 1.42 15.31 11.22
N GLN A 52 1.72 15.62 9.96
CA GLN A 52 2.09 16.96 9.50
C GLN A 52 0.92 17.76 8.90
N ARG A 53 -0.27 17.16 8.81
CA ARG A 53 -1.50 17.81 8.36
C ARG A 53 -2.30 18.34 9.53
#